data_AF-A0A7V8X9K9-F1
#
_entry.id   AF-A0A7V8X9K9-F1
#
_cell.length_a   1.000
_cell.length_b   1.000
_cell.length_c   1.000
_cell.angle_alpha   90.00
_cell.angle_beta   90.00
_cell.angle_gamma   90.00
#
_symmetry.space_group_name_H-M   'P 1'
#
loop_
_entity.id
_entity.type
_entity.pdbx_description
1 polymer ?
#
loop_
_entity_poly.entity_id
_entity_poly.type
_entity_poly.pdbx_seq_one_letter_code
_entity_poly.pdbx_strand_id
1 'polypeptide(L)'
;VDSLEQLSTDDGSTAGQFAVLGRLAEGLRAQHDSLIPGSPLGDMLTFIHGEIARDSLRAPALASYFFSRLERDWPLSPYLAKALLARIALEPDSADVLRERVVSLVESPYLAYIEGREDDRFGELELALMIFAQNRRARGVTPPRPRPTAVDIPAGGVDIP
;
A
#
# COMPACT_ATOMS: atom_id res chain seq x y z
N VAL A 1 -1.74 20.96 51.13
CA VAL A 1 -1.26 21.46 49.84
C VAL A 1 -0.47 20.36 49.13
N ASP A 2 -0.94 19.10 49.18
CA ASP A 2 -0.03 17.97 48.95
C ASP A 2 -0.74 16.73 48.36
N SER A 3 -1.71 16.94 47.47
CA SER A 3 -2.49 15.84 46.88
C SER A 3 -2.89 16.08 45.42
N LEU A 4 -2.19 16.98 44.72
CA LEU A 4 -2.37 17.19 43.27
C LEU A 4 -1.11 16.88 42.44
N GLU A 5 -0.05 16.35 43.06
CA GLU A 5 1.18 15.95 42.34
C GLU A 5 1.22 14.48 41.91
N GLN A 6 0.20 13.67 42.26
CA GLN A 6 0.19 12.22 41.99
C GLN A 6 -0.77 11.78 40.86
N LEU A 7 -1.03 12.66 39.89
CA LEU A 7 -1.80 12.32 38.68
C LEU A 7 -1.03 12.54 37.37
N SER A 8 0.31 12.44 37.40
CA SER A 8 1.13 12.44 36.18
C SER A 8 2.08 11.24 36.17
N THR A 9 1.51 10.09 35.86
CA THR A 9 2.23 9.02 35.16
C THR A 9 1.42 8.68 33.91
N ASP A 10 1.37 9.67 33.01
CA ASP A 10 0.91 9.49 31.64
C ASP A 10 2.04 8.83 30.84
N ASP A 11 2.23 7.53 31.09
CA ASP A 11 3.34 6.75 30.52
C ASP A 11 2.96 6.12 29.16
N GLY A 12 2.28 6.92 28.34
CA GLY A 12 2.38 6.87 26.89
C GLY A 12 3.47 7.86 26.46
N SER A 13 4.71 7.63 26.91
CA SER A 13 5.77 8.64 26.90
C SER A 13 5.84 9.40 25.57
N THR A 14 5.95 10.71 25.65
CA THR A 14 6.08 11.60 24.49
C THR A 14 7.18 11.12 23.53
N ALA A 15 8.26 10.53 24.05
CA ALA A 15 9.31 9.88 23.26
C ALA A 15 8.82 8.66 22.45
N GLY A 16 7.95 7.81 23.03
CA GLY A 16 7.29 6.72 22.32
C GLY A 16 6.37 7.21 21.20
N GLN A 17 5.62 8.29 21.44
CA GLN A 17 4.78 8.92 20.42
C GLN A 17 5.61 9.51 19.28
N PHE A 18 6.70 10.21 19.58
CA PHE A 18 7.64 10.72 18.56
C PHE A 18 8.29 9.58 17.75
N ALA A 19 8.65 8.47 18.39
CA ALA A 19 9.21 7.31 17.68
C ALA A 19 8.19 6.65 16.74
N VAL A 20 6.91 6.59 17.12
CA VAL A 20 5.82 6.10 16.26
C VAL A 20 5.61 7.05 15.08
N LEU A 21 5.51 8.35 15.34
CA LEU A 21 5.33 9.37 14.29
C LEU A 21 6.52 9.41 13.33
N GLY A 22 7.75 9.26 13.83
CA GLY A 22 8.97 9.17 13.01
C GLY A 22 8.90 7.99 12.04
N ARG A 23 8.57 6.78 12.53
CA ARG A 23 8.40 5.60 11.67
C ARG A 23 7.27 5.77 10.64
N LEU A 24 6.17 6.41 11.01
CA LEU A 24 5.08 6.70 10.09
C LEU A 24 5.52 7.70 9.01
N ALA A 25 6.24 8.76 9.38
CA ALA A 25 6.76 9.75 8.44
C ALA A 25 7.79 9.14 7.47
N GLU A 26 8.70 8.29 7.97
CA GLU A 26 9.64 7.53 7.14
C GLU A 26 8.89 6.57 6.19
N GLY A 27 7.86 5.88 6.68
CA GLY A 27 7.02 5.02 5.87
C GLY A 27 6.28 5.78 4.76
N LEU A 28 5.71 6.95 5.09
CA LEU A 28 5.05 7.83 4.11
C LEU A 28 6.03 8.37 3.08
N ARG A 29 7.24 8.75 3.51
CA ARG A 29 8.29 9.20 2.59
C ARG A 29 8.73 8.09 1.64
N ALA A 30 8.98 6.89 2.16
CA ALA A 30 9.34 5.74 1.33
C ALA A 30 8.23 5.39 0.32
N GLN A 31 6.95 5.55 0.71
CA GLN A 31 5.82 5.40 -0.21
C GLN A 31 5.80 6.48 -1.28
N HIS A 32 6.00 7.74 -0.90
CA HIS A 32 6.08 8.85 -1.82
C HIS A 32 7.22 8.67 -2.85
N ASP A 33 8.42 8.30 -2.37
CA ASP A 33 9.59 8.10 -3.22
C ASP A 33 9.39 6.92 -4.20
N SER A 34 8.61 5.92 -3.79
CA SER A 34 8.22 4.80 -4.65
C SER A 34 7.19 5.18 -5.72
N LEU A 35 6.49 6.31 -5.57
CA LEU A 35 5.53 6.83 -6.54
C LEU A 35 6.15 7.86 -7.51
N ILE A 36 7.44 8.13 -7.39
CA ILE A 36 8.15 8.99 -8.34
C ILE A 36 8.27 8.25 -9.69
N PRO A 37 7.94 8.90 -10.83
CA PRO A 37 8.13 8.31 -12.16
C PRO A 37 9.58 7.79 -12.33
N GLY A 38 9.71 6.59 -12.89
CA GLY A 38 11.02 5.91 -13.04
C GLY A 38 11.45 5.04 -11.85
N SER A 39 10.68 5.00 -10.74
CA SER A 39 10.92 4.01 -9.69
C SER A 39 10.67 2.58 -10.20
N PRO A 40 11.53 1.58 -9.88
CA PRO A 40 11.44 0.22 -10.40
C PRO A 40 10.10 -0.51 -10.18
N LEU A 41 9.33 -0.10 -9.15
CA LEU A 41 8.03 -0.69 -8.81
C LEU A 41 6.92 0.36 -8.74
N GLY A 42 7.17 1.57 -9.26
CA GLY A 42 6.25 2.69 -9.11
C GLY A 42 4.94 2.51 -9.86
N ASP A 43 4.98 1.83 -11.00
CA ASP A 43 3.80 1.50 -11.78
C ASP A 43 2.89 0.49 -11.05
N MET A 44 3.46 -0.62 -10.59
CA MET A 44 2.79 -1.65 -9.80
C MET A 44 2.20 -1.06 -8.52
N LEU A 45 2.95 -0.22 -7.81
CA LEU A 45 2.47 0.45 -6.60
C LEU A 45 1.31 1.40 -6.89
N THR A 46 1.42 2.19 -7.97
CA THR A 46 0.36 3.11 -8.41
C THR A 46 -0.91 2.36 -8.77
N PHE A 47 -0.80 1.24 -9.50
CA PHE A 47 -1.92 0.37 -9.84
C PHE A 47 -2.62 -0.17 -8.59
N ILE A 48 -1.85 -0.69 -7.62
CA ILE A 48 -2.38 -1.22 -6.36
C ILE A 48 -3.07 -0.13 -5.53
N HIS A 49 -2.56 1.10 -5.50
CA HIS A 49 -3.27 2.21 -4.86
C HIS A 49 -4.61 2.50 -5.54
N GLY A 50 -4.69 2.38 -6.86
CA GLY A 50 -5.94 2.44 -7.62
C GLY A 50 -6.94 1.35 -7.19
N GLU A 51 -6.48 0.10 -7.07
CA GLU A 51 -7.34 -1.01 -6.61
C GLU A 51 -7.80 -0.83 -5.16
N ILE A 52 -6.92 -0.41 -4.25
CA ILE A 52 -7.28 -0.13 -2.86
C ILE A 52 -8.33 1.00 -2.80
N ALA A 53 -8.12 2.08 -3.56
CA ALA A 53 -9.06 3.18 -3.63
C ALA A 53 -10.44 2.72 -4.14
N ARG A 54 -10.47 1.88 -5.18
CA ARG A 54 -11.71 1.34 -5.77
C ARG A 54 -12.43 0.37 -4.83
N ASP A 55 -11.72 -0.65 -4.37
CA ASP A 55 -12.35 -1.84 -3.78
C ASP A 55 -12.46 -1.75 -2.26
N SER A 56 -11.45 -1.15 -1.60
CA SER A 56 -11.41 -1.04 -0.14
C SER A 56 -12.00 0.28 0.36
N LEU A 57 -11.62 1.39 -0.27
CA LEU A 57 -12.08 2.73 0.15
C LEU A 57 -13.37 3.17 -0.53
N ARG A 58 -13.80 2.48 -1.60
CA ARG A 58 -14.96 2.86 -2.42
C ARG A 58 -14.91 4.32 -2.88
N ALA A 59 -13.72 4.77 -3.25
CA ALA A 59 -13.41 6.14 -3.65
C ALA A 59 -13.14 6.18 -5.16
N PRO A 60 -14.16 6.22 -6.02
CA PRO A 60 -14.02 6.08 -7.48
C PRO A 60 -13.16 7.20 -8.09
N ALA A 61 -13.31 8.44 -7.62
CA ALA A 61 -12.51 9.56 -8.11
C ALA A 61 -11.01 9.39 -7.77
N LEU A 62 -10.70 8.86 -6.58
CA LEU A 62 -9.32 8.59 -6.18
C LEU A 62 -8.73 7.41 -6.97
N ALA A 63 -9.53 6.37 -7.23
CA ALA A 63 -9.11 5.26 -8.07
C ALA A 63 -8.81 5.71 -9.51
N SER A 64 -9.72 6.49 -10.12
CA SER A 64 -9.51 7.12 -11.43
C SER A 64 -8.24 7.96 -11.47
N TYR A 65 -7.97 8.77 -10.44
CA TYR A 65 -6.73 9.52 -10.32
C TYR A 65 -5.49 8.62 -10.39
N PHE A 66 -5.43 7.54 -9.61
CA PHE A 66 -4.28 6.63 -9.63
C PHE A 66 -4.13 5.90 -10.97
N PHE A 67 -5.21 5.41 -11.57
CA PHE A 67 -5.14 4.76 -12.87
C PHE A 67 -4.74 5.73 -13.99
N SER A 68 -5.19 6.99 -13.94
CA SER A 68 -4.76 8.02 -14.90
C SER A 68 -3.28 8.40 -14.73
N ARG A 69 -2.77 8.36 -13.49
CA ARG A 69 -1.34 8.51 -13.20
C ARG A 69 -0.50 7.43 -13.85
N LEU A 70 -0.97 6.18 -13.84
CA LEU A 70 -0.25 5.08 -14.49
C LEU A 70 -0.01 5.37 -15.97
N GLU A 71 -1.04 5.83 -16.68
CA GLU A 71 -0.95 6.20 -18.09
C GLU A 71 0.04 7.35 -18.35
N ARG A 72 -0.01 8.39 -17.51
CA ARG A 72 0.82 9.58 -17.65
C ARG A 72 2.29 9.33 -17.32
N ASP A 73 2.54 8.64 -16.20
CA ASP A 73 3.86 8.55 -15.59
C ASP A 73 4.60 7.25 -16.01
N TRP A 74 3.86 6.20 -16.43
CA TRP A 74 4.41 4.92 -16.89
C TRP A 74 3.66 4.40 -18.14
N PRO A 75 3.76 5.09 -19.30
CA PRO A 75 3.04 4.71 -20.51
C PRO A 75 3.46 3.34 -21.09
N LEU A 76 4.61 2.80 -20.67
CA LEU A 76 5.11 1.48 -21.07
C LEU A 76 4.84 0.41 -20.01
N SER A 77 4.08 0.72 -18.95
CA SER A 77 3.77 -0.25 -17.90
C SER A 77 2.98 -1.44 -18.47
N PRO A 78 3.35 -2.69 -18.13
CA PRO A 78 2.57 -3.85 -18.52
C PRO A 78 1.15 -3.83 -17.92
N TYR A 79 0.93 -3.08 -16.84
CA TYR A 79 -0.36 -2.93 -16.17
C TYR A 79 -1.27 -1.86 -16.80
N LEU A 80 -0.80 -1.13 -17.82
CA LEU A 80 -1.55 0.00 -18.40
C LEU A 80 -2.91 -0.40 -18.95
N ALA A 81 -2.99 -1.47 -19.72
CA ALA A 81 -4.26 -1.95 -20.26
C ALA A 81 -5.24 -2.32 -19.13
N LYS A 82 -4.79 -2.99 -18.07
CA LYS A 82 -5.62 -3.31 -16.90
C LYS A 82 -6.12 -2.05 -16.20
N ALA A 83 -5.29 -1.01 -16.07
CA ALA A 83 -5.70 0.27 -15.50
C ALA A 83 -6.75 0.99 -16.34
N LEU A 84 -6.60 1.00 -17.66
CA LEU A 84 -7.59 1.58 -18.58
C LEU A 84 -8.92 0.83 -18.51
N LEU A 85 -8.88 -0.51 -18.46
CA LEU A 85 -10.07 -1.34 -18.28
C LEU A 85 -10.78 -1.03 -16.96
N ALA A 86 -10.04 -0.83 -15.88
CA ALA A 86 -10.61 -0.40 -14.60
C ALA A 86 -11.25 1.00 -14.69
N ARG A 87 -10.66 1.93 -15.45
CA ARG A 87 -11.20 3.29 -15.66
C ARG A 87 -12.49 3.30 -16.45
N ILE A 88 -12.69 2.40 -17.42
CA ILE A 88 -13.94 2.32 -18.19
C ILE A 88 -15.17 2.21 -17.29
N ALA A 89 -15.08 1.44 -16.20
CA ALA A 89 -16.16 1.29 -15.23
C ALA A 89 -16.34 2.51 -14.30
N LEU A 90 -15.31 3.34 -14.16
CA LEU A 90 -15.30 4.51 -13.27
C LEU A 90 -15.65 5.82 -14.00
N GLU A 91 -15.41 5.88 -15.32
CA GLU A 91 -15.53 7.05 -16.17
C GLU A 91 -16.43 6.74 -17.39
N PRO A 92 -17.74 6.54 -17.20
CA PRO A 92 -18.64 6.10 -18.27
C PRO A 92 -18.67 7.07 -19.46
N ASP A 93 -18.57 8.37 -19.21
CA ASP A 93 -18.55 9.40 -20.25
C ASP A 93 -17.29 9.33 -21.13
N SER A 94 -16.21 8.74 -20.62
CA SER A 94 -14.93 8.55 -21.34
C SER A 94 -14.75 7.13 -21.86
N ALA A 95 -15.75 6.24 -21.68
CA ALA A 95 -15.59 4.81 -21.88
C ALA A 95 -15.16 4.44 -23.30
N ASP A 96 -15.69 5.10 -24.32
CA ASP A 96 -15.34 4.80 -25.72
C ASP A 96 -13.88 5.15 -26.04
N VAL A 97 -13.43 6.33 -25.64
CA VAL A 97 -12.03 6.76 -25.80
C VAL A 97 -11.08 5.83 -25.03
N LEU A 98 -11.47 5.39 -23.84
CA LEU A 98 -10.67 4.44 -23.05
C LEU A 98 -10.62 3.06 -23.72
N ARG A 99 -11.71 2.58 -24.33
CA ARG A 99 -11.71 1.33 -25.12
C ARG A 99 -10.78 1.42 -26.32
N GLU A 100 -10.85 2.52 -27.09
CA GLU A 100 -9.95 2.76 -28.22
C GLU A 100 -8.48 2.72 -27.78
N ARG A 101 -8.16 3.33 -26.65
CA ARG A 101 -6.82 3.28 -26.06
C ARG A 101 -6.41 1.85 -25.68
N VAL A 102 -7.29 1.07 -25.06
CA VAL A 102 -6.99 -0.34 -24.75
C VAL A 102 -6.66 -1.13 -26.01
N VAL A 103 -7.46 -0.97 -27.07
CA VAL A 103 -7.23 -1.66 -28.36
C VAL A 103 -5.91 -1.23 -29.02
N SER A 104 -5.44 0.00 -28.78
CA SER A 104 -4.13 0.44 -29.28
C SER A 104 -2.93 -0.24 -28.61
N LEU A 105 -3.12 -0.90 -27.46
CA LEU A 105 -2.08 -1.62 -26.72
C LEU A 105 -1.93 -3.07 -27.21
N VAL A 106 -1.63 -3.25 -28.50
CA VAL A 106 -1.63 -4.55 -29.20
C VAL A 106 -0.75 -5.63 -28.56
N GLU A 107 0.36 -5.22 -27.93
CA GLU A 107 1.30 -6.11 -27.25
C GLU A 107 0.91 -6.43 -25.79
N SER A 108 -0.22 -5.90 -25.31
CA SER A 108 -0.63 -6.08 -23.92
C SER A 108 -1.13 -7.51 -23.66
N PRO A 109 -0.59 -8.21 -22.65
CA PRO A 109 -1.10 -9.51 -22.24
C PRO A 109 -2.57 -9.46 -21.76
N TYR A 110 -3.01 -8.31 -21.25
CA TYR A 110 -4.40 -8.10 -20.85
C TYR A 110 -5.36 -8.01 -22.04
N LEU A 111 -4.93 -7.37 -23.12
CA LEU A 111 -5.73 -7.32 -24.35
C LEU A 111 -5.82 -8.72 -24.97
N ALA A 112 -4.69 -9.44 -25.05
CA ALA A 112 -4.65 -10.83 -25.51
C ALA A 112 -5.64 -11.71 -24.74
N TYR A 113 -5.64 -11.62 -23.41
CA TYR A 113 -6.57 -12.36 -22.56
C TYR A 113 -8.05 -12.06 -22.85
N ILE A 114 -8.41 -10.78 -23.03
CA ILE A 114 -9.80 -10.37 -23.35
C ILE A 114 -10.25 -10.87 -24.72
N GLU A 115 -9.33 -10.93 -25.67
CA GLU A 115 -9.58 -11.48 -27.01
C GLU A 115 -9.63 -13.02 -27.04
N GLY A 116 -9.41 -13.67 -25.89
CA GLY A 116 -9.37 -15.14 -25.78
C GLY A 116 -8.09 -15.75 -26.33
N ARG A 117 -7.02 -14.96 -26.50
CA ARG A 117 -5.69 -15.44 -26.88
C ARG A 117 -4.90 -15.82 -25.64
N GLU A 118 -4.12 -16.90 -25.74
CA GLU A 118 -3.20 -17.31 -24.68
C GLU A 118 -1.92 -16.45 -24.72
N ASP A 119 -1.51 -15.95 -23.57
CA ASP A 119 -0.25 -15.23 -23.35
C ASP A 119 0.21 -15.48 -21.91
N ASP A 120 1.29 -16.25 -21.74
CA ASP A 120 1.80 -16.64 -20.40
C ASP A 120 2.13 -15.43 -19.53
N ARG A 121 2.50 -14.30 -20.15
CA ARG A 121 2.80 -13.04 -19.44
C ARG A 121 1.61 -12.53 -18.65
N PHE A 122 0.38 -12.83 -19.07
CA PHE A 122 -0.82 -12.46 -18.31
C PHE A 122 -0.81 -13.10 -16.92
N GLY A 123 -0.58 -14.43 -16.85
CA GLY A 123 -0.52 -15.15 -15.59
C GLY A 123 0.62 -14.68 -14.68
N GLU A 124 1.78 -14.42 -15.27
CA GLU A 124 2.95 -13.88 -14.55
C GLU A 124 2.67 -12.51 -13.93
N LEU A 125 2.04 -11.60 -14.69
CA LEU A 125 1.68 -10.25 -14.21
C LEU A 125 0.62 -10.30 -13.10
N GLU A 126 -0.41 -11.13 -13.23
CA GLU A 126 -1.42 -11.30 -12.18
C GLU A 126 -0.81 -11.90 -10.90
N LEU A 127 0.08 -12.87 -11.04
CA LEU A 127 0.81 -13.46 -9.91
C LEU A 127 1.70 -12.40 -9.23
N ALA A 128 2.40 -11.57 -10.00
CA ALA A 128 3.23 -10.50 -9.48
C ALA A 128 2.42 -9.47 -8.68
N LEU A 129 1.25 -9.04 -9.19
CA LEU A 129 0.34 -8.14 -8.48
C LEU A 129 -0.13 -8.76 -7.16
N MET A 130 -0.54 -10.03 -7.18
CA MET A 130 -0.99 -10.74 -5.99
C MET A 130 0.11 -10.82 -4.92
N ILE A 131 1.31 -11.25 -5.29
CA ILE A 131 2.46 -11.35 -4.37
C ILE A 131 2.81 -9.97 -3.79
N PHE A 132 2.83 -8.94 -4.63
CA PHE A 132 3.15 -7.58 -4.18
C PHE A 132 2.11 -7.05 -3.19
N ALA A 133 0.82 -7.22 -3.48
CA ALA A 133 -0.26 -6.83 -2.58
C ALA A 133 -0.20 -7.54 -1.22
N GLN A 134 0.09 -8.85 -1.22
CA GLN A 134 0.24 -9.64 0.01
C GLN A 134 1.44 -9.16 0.85
N ASN A 135 2.60 -8.97 0.21
CA ASN A 135 3.81 -8.48 0.88
C ASN A 135 3.63 -7.08 1.48
N ARG A 136 2.78 -6.23 0.88
CA ARG A 136 2.44 -4.92 1.45
C ARG A 136 1.55 -5.04 2.67
N ARG A 137 0.54 -5.92 2.64
CA ARG A 137 -0.32 -6.18 3.81
C ARG A 137 0.51 -6.69 4.99
N ALA A 138 1.42 -7.63 4.75
CA ALA A 138 2.31 -8.17 5.79
C ALA A 138 3.18 -7.08 6.44
N ARG A 139 3.70 -6.13 5.64
CA ARG A 139 4.50 -5.01 6.15
C ARG A 139 3.70 -3.93 6.89
N GLY A 140 2.38 -3.86 6.68
CA GLY A 140 1.48 -2.95 7.38
C GLY A 140 1.03 -3.45 8.76
N VAL A 141 1.23 -4.73 9.08
CA VAL A 141 0.93 -5.30 10.40
C VAL A 141 2.09 -5.01 11.34
N THR A 142 1.87 -4.14 12.33
CA THR A 142 2.84 -3.83 13.39
C THR A 142 3.29 -5.13 14.10
N PRO A 143 4.60 -5.32 14.41
CA PRO A 143 5.04 -6.51 15.13
C PRO A 143 4.33 -6.66 16.48
N PRO A 144 4.11 -7.90 16.97
CA PRO A 144 3.49 -8.11 18.27
C PRO A 144 4.31 -7.40 19.35
N ARG A 145 3.63 -6.66 20.24
CA ARG A 145 4.25 -6.07 21.43
C ARG A 145 5.04 -7.18 22.16
N PRO A 146 6.29 -6.94 22.58
CA PRO A 146 6.98 -7.88 23.45
C PRO A 146 6.12 -8.06 24.71
N ARG A 147 5.76 -9.31 25.00
CA ARG A 147 5.08 -9.68 26.24
C ARG A 147 6.03 -9.31 27.37
N PRO A 148 5.63 -8.54 28.40
CA PRO A 148 6.51 -8.26 29.53
C PRO A 148 6.92 -9.61 30.13
N THR A 149 8.20 -9.96 30.00
CA THR A 149 8.77 -11.05 30.77
C THR A 149 8.73 -10.61 32.22
N ALA A 150 8.11 -11.43 33.07
CA ALA A 150 8.05 -11.22 34.50
C ALA A 150 9.44 -10.85 35.02
N VAL A 151 9.53 -9.76 35.76
CA VAL A 151 10.72 -9.34 36.48
C VAL A 151 11.12 -10.48 37.41
N ASP A 152 12.31 -11.04 37.19
CA ASP A 152 13.03 -11.83 38.19
C ASP A 152 13.23 -10.93 39.40
N ILE A 153 12.45 -11.16 40.46
CA ILE A 153 12.74 -10.60 41.78
C ILE A 153 13.86 -11.48 42.36
N PRO A 154 15.08 -10.96 42.58
CA PRO A 154 16.09 -11.72 43.29
C PRO A 154 15.63 -11.89 44.75
N ALA A 155 15.29 -13.12 45.14
CA ALA A 155 15.18 -13.50 46.54
C ALA A 155 16.59 -13.64 47.13
N GLY A 156 17.30 -12.52 47.27
CA GLY A 156 18.53 -12.39 48.04
C GLY A 156 18.17 -11.90 49.44
N GLY A 157 18.49 -12.70 50.45
CA GLY A 157 18.10 -12.46 51.83
C GLY A 157 18.73 -11.20 52.43
N VAL A 158 18.02 -10.63 53.41
CA VAL A 158 18.62 -9.86 54.48
C VAL A 158 18.02 -10.38 55.77
N ASP A 159 18.91 -10.91 56.59
CA ASP A 159 18.68 -11.40 57.94
C ASP A 159 18.91 -10.25 58.94
N ILE A 160 18.43 -10.43 60.17
CA ILE A 160 18.72 -9.67 61.42
C ILE A 160 17.86 -8.41 61.71
N PRO A 161 17.45 -8.13 62.98
CA PRO A 161 17.50 -8.92 64.23
C PRO A 161 16.15 -9.43 64.75
#